data_AF-A0A8J3TLD3-F1
#
_entry.id   AF-A0A8J3TLD3-F1
#
_cell.length_a   1.000
_cell.length_b   1.000
_cell.length_c   1.000
_cell.angle_alpha   90.00
_cell.angle_beta   90.00
_cell.angle_gamma   90.00
#
_symmetry.space_group_name_H-M   'P 1'
#
loop_
_entity.id
_entity.type
_entity.pdbx_description
1 polymer ?
#
loop_
_entity_poly.entity_id
_entity_poly.type
_entity_poly.pdbx_seq_one_letter_code
_entity_poly.pdbx_strand_id
1 'polypeptide(L)'
;MNGTLKRAAVACLLMFGLLMANVTYLGAVKGDSLRHDNRNVRSFYERYAVDRGWITADNGKVTLAKTVDTGDPTYRFERRYPQGKAFTHVVGYFAPESATGIEGAESKYLDGSHPDLVVRRAIDLITNKPAKGASVDLALNVAAQQIAYKDLANTGRRGAVVALDPRSGAILTMVSVPSYDPNPLAVANKDNVNKAYAKLDKDPNKPLLDRAIDLTYAPGSTFKTITSAAFLSDNSSRSAETMVDAPDSKTFKDSNTPLVNYHGESCGGRATLLDALTISCNTAFGIIGVGLGYDKLKEQAAKFGIGTKLAIPLSVAGSSIGPDEGETALAQTSIGQRSNQMTPMQMAMVAAGIANKGTVMKPYLVNKVMGPDGSEVTAAEPEEFSEATSPEVAAELTKMMVNVVRSGTGTAAQLPGITVAGKTGTAETAPGQAAHAWFISFAPADNPRVAVAVFVESGSAGTDASGGTVAAPIARDVMQAVLKK
;
A
#
# COMPACT_ATOMS: atom_id res chain seq x y z
N MET A 1 -42.56 63.57 -3.98
CA MET A 1 -41.33 63.01 -3.38
C MET A 1 -40.15 63.91 -3.76
N ASN A 2 -39.43 64.49 -2.80
CA ASN A 2 -38.35 65.45 -3.03
C ASN A 2 -37.24 64.81 -3.90
N GLY A 3 -36.85 65.46 -5.00
CA GLY A 3 -35.85 64.92 -5.94
C GLY A 3 -34.49 64.63 -5.27
N THR A 4 -34.15 65.39 -4.23
CA THR A 4 -32.94 65.19 -3.42
C THR A 4 -33.03 63.91 -2.60
N LEU A 5 -34.20 63.63 -1.99
CA LEU A 5 -34.45 62.37 -1.26
C LEU A 5 -34.41 61.16 -2.20
N LYS A 6 -34.92 61.28 -3.42
CA LYS A 6 -34.88 60.19 -4.42
C LYS A 6 -33.44 59.88 -4.85
N ARG A 7 -32.60 60.90 -5.08
CA ARG A 7 -31.18 60.72 -5.42
C ARG A 7 -30.39 60.09 -4.26
N ALA A 8 -30.64 60.53 -3.03
CA ALA A 8 -30.03 59.94 -1.85
C ALA A 8 -30.43 58.46 -1.67
N ALA A 9 -31.72 58.14 -1.83
CA ALA A 9 -32.20 56.75 -1.76
C ALA A 9 -31.58 55.85 -2.84
N VAL A 10 -31.46 56.35 -4.08
CA VAL A 10 -30.80 55.61 -5.16
C VAL A 10 -29.31 55.42 -4.88
N ALA A 11 -28.62 56.43 -4.36
CA ALA A 11 -27.22 56.30 -3.96
C ALA A 11 -27.03 55.25 -2.85
N CYS A 12 -27.90 55.24 -1.83
CA CYS A 12 -27.87 54.22 -0.78
C CYS A 12 -28.14 52.81 -1.32
N LEU A 13 -29.15 52.64 -2.20
CA LEU A 13 -29.44 51.34 -2.83
C LEU A 13 -28.27 50.84 -3.67
N LEU A 14 -27.61 51.74 -4.42
CA LEU A 14 -26.40 51.40 -5.16
C LEU A 14 -25.26 50.96 -4.22
N MET A 15 -25.03 51.65 -3.11
CA MET A 15 -24.03 51.26 -2.11
C MET A 15 -24.33 49.88 -1.50
N PHE A 16 -25.59 49.61 -1.14
CA PHE A 16 -26.00 48.29 -0.65
C PHE A 16 -25.84 47.20 -1.72
N GLY A 17 -26.20 47.48 -2.96
CA GLY A 17 -25.99 46.57 -4.10
C GLY A 17 -24.51 46.23 -4.30
N LEU A 18 -23.63 47.24 -4.24
CA LEU A 18 -22.18 47.05 -4.31
C LEU A 18 -21.64 46.24 -3.12
N LEU A 19 -22.17 46.48 -1.91
CA LEU A 19 -21.83 45.71 -0.72
C LEU A 19 -22.25 44.24 -0.85
N MET A 20 -23.48 43.95 -1.30
CA MET A 20 -23.94 42.58 -1.54
C MET A 20 -23.12 41.89 -2.62
N ALA A 21 -22.81 42.58 -3.72
CA ALA A 21 -21.95 42.05 -4.77
C ALA A 21 -20.55 41.72 -4.23
N ASN A 22 -19.98 42.60 -3.41
CA ASN A 22 -18.68 42.37 -2.77
C ASN A 22 -18.71 41.18 -1.80
N VAL A 23 -19.71 41.08 -0.92
CA VAL A 23 -19.87 39.94 0.00
C VAL A 23 -20.04 38.63 -0.77
N THR A 24 -20.83 38.63 -1.85
CA THR A 24 -21.02 37.46 -2.71
C THR A 24 -19.72 37.07 -3.40
N TYR A 25 -18.97 38.04 -3.92
CA TYR A 25 -17.67 37.79 -4.53
C TYR A 25 -16.66 37.22 -3.52
N LEU A 26 -16.60 37.80 -2.32
CA LEU A 26 -15.73 37.31 -1.25
C LEU A 26 -16.11 35.89 -0.79
N GLY A 27 -17.41 35.58 -0.68
CA GLY A 27 -17.89 34.28 -0.24
C GLY A 27 -17.81 33.19 -1.31
N ALA A 28 -18.31 33.45 -2.51
CA ALA A 28 -18.48 32.44 -3.56
C ALA A 28 -17.24 32.29 -4.46
N VAL A 29 -16.45 33.36 -4.66
CA VAL A 29 -15.28 33.34 -5.56
C VAL A 29 -13.98 33.25 -4.77
N LYS A 30 -13.79 34.13 -3.78
CA LYS A 30 -12.56 34.15 -2.95
C LYS A 30 -12.62 33.28 -1.70
N GLY A 31 -13.78 32.72 -1.36
CA GLY A 31 -13.99 32.02 -0.08
C GLY A 31 -13.01 30.88 0.14
N ASP A 32 -12.75 30.08 -0.90
CA ASP A 32 -11.75 29.01 -0.83
C ASP A 32 -10.33 29.54 -0.72
N SER A 33 -9.94 30.55 -1.52
CA SER A 33 -8.58 31.13 -1.42
C SER A 33 -8.29 31.74 -0.04
N LEU A 34 -9.28 32.39 0.59
CA LEU A 34 -9.14 33.01 1.91
C LEU A 34 -9.13 31.97 3.03
N ARG A 35 -9.83 30.84 2.86
CA ARG A 35 -9.77 29.70 3.80
C ARG A 35 -8.40 29.00 3.79
N HIS A 36 -7.76 28.95 2.63
CA HIS A 36 -6.45 28.29 2.45
C HIS A 36 -5.26 29.27 2.50
N ASP A 37 -5.45 30.55 2.83
CA ASP A 37 -4.36 31.52 3.02
C ASP A 37 -3.60 31.20 4.33
N ASN A 38 -2.26 31.17 4.27
CA ASN A 38 -1.40 30.83 5.43
C ASN A 38 -1.54 31.79 6.62
N ARG A 39 -2.07 33.01 6.41
CA ARG A 39 -2.34 33.98 7.49
C ARG A 39 -3.67 33.72 8.20
N ASN A 40 -4.51 32.84 7.66
CA ASN A 40 -5.80 32.51 8.26
C ASN A 40 -5.59 31.59 9.48
N VAL A 41 -5.52 32.19 10.66
CA VAL A 41 -5.42 31.45 11.93
C VAL A 41 -6.75 30.84 12.38
N ARG A 42 -7.88 31.23 11.76
CA ARG A 42 -9.21 30.74 12.14
C ARG A 42 -9.36 29.26 11.81
N SER A 43 -8.86 28.82 10.66
CA SER A 43 -8.84 27.41 10.27
C SER A 43 -8.04 26.55 11.27
N PHE A 44 -6.98 27.10 11.87
CA PHE A 44 -6.23 26.44 12.92
C PHE A 44 -7.08 26.25 14.19
N TYR A 45 -7.78 27.27 14.69
CA TYR A 45 -8.65 27.11 15.88
C TYR A 45 -9.88 26.24 15.60
N GLU A 46 -10.52 26.41 14.43
CA GLU A 46 -11.69 25.62 14.04
C GLU A 46 -11.39 24.12 13.98
N ARG A 47 -10.16 23.72 13.61
CA ARG A 47 -9.72 22.32 13.60
C ARG A 47 -9.74 21.65 14.98
N TYR A 48 -9.54 22.40 16.07
CA TYR A 48 -9.58 21.90 17.45
C TYR A 48 -10.92 22.16 18.15
N ALA A 49 -11.89 22.76 17.44
CA ALA A 49 -13.26 22.97 17.91
C ALA A 49 -14.23 21.85 17.49
N VAL A 50 -13.81 20.98 16.57
CA VAL A 50 -14.62 19.85 16.05
C VAL A 50 -14.30 18.57 16.82
N ASP A 51 -15.33 17.86 17.28
CA ASP A 51 -15.18 16.48 17.77
C ASP A 51 -14.92 15.55 16.58
N ARG A 52 -13.66 15.48 16.18
CA ARG A 52 -13.22 14.76 14.99
C ARG A 52 -13.53 13.26 15.13
N GLY A 53 -14.10 12.66 14.11
CA GLY A 53 -14.51 11.26 14.12
C GLY A 53 -13.34 10.30 14.34
N TRP A 54 -13.62 9.09 14.82
CA TRP A 54 -12.58 8.14 15.19
C TRP A 54 -12.10 7.36 13.96
N ILE A 55 -10.87 6.85 14.02
CA ILE A 55 -10.37 5.85 13.06
C ILE A 55 -10.27 4.52 13.81
N THR A 56 -10.95 3.51 13.29
CA THR A 56 -11.06 2.19 13.92
C THR A 56 -10.61 1.07 12.97
N ALA A 57 -10.46 -0.14 13.50
CA ALA A 57 -10.23 -1.36 12.75
C ALA A 57 -10.96 -2.54 13.43
N ASP A 58 -10.94 -3.71 12.78
CA ASP A 58 -11.66 -4.91 13.21
C ASP A 58 -13.17 -4.66 13.42
N ASN A 59 -13.80 -3.95 12.47
CA ASN A 59 -15.22 -3.59 12.51
C ASN A 59 -15.58 -2.75 13.74
N GLY A 60 -14.81 -1.69 13.99
CA GLY A 60 -15.05 -0.75 15.08
C GLY A 60 -14.55 -1.20 16.46
N LYS A 61 -14.00 -2.41 16.59
CA LYS A 61 -13.61 -2.99 17.89
C LYS A 61 -12.32 -2.40 18.44
N VAL A 62 -11.42 -1.95 17.57
CA VAL A 62 -10.13 -1.39 17.99
C VAL A 62 -10.02 0.05 17.52
N THR A 63 -9.72 0.94 18.46
CA THR A 63 -9.50 2.36 18.18
C THR A 63 -8.05 2.62 17.80
N LEU A 64 -7.83 3.15 16.59
CA LEU A 64 -6.52 3.52 16.06
C LEU A 64 -6.21 5.00 16.25
N ALA A 65 -7.22 5.86 16.07
CA ALA A 65 -7.15 7.28 16.40
C ALA A 65 -8.48 7.75 17.02
N LYS A 66 -8.39 8.60 18.04
CA LYS A 66 -9.55 9.17 18.72
C LYS A 66 -9.32 10.62 19.11
N THR A 67 -10.42 11.31 19.29
CA THR A 67 -10.46 12.67 19.81
C THR A 67 -10.75 12.64 21.31
N VAL A 68 -10.09 13.51 22.07
CA VAL A 68 -10.26 13.66 23.52
C VAL A 68 -10.62 15.12 23.81
N ASP A 69 -11.71 15.33 24.54
CA ASP A 69 -12.10 16.65 25.05
C ASP A 69 -11.20 16.99 26.24
N THR A 70 -10.39 18.06 26.12
CA THR A 70 -9.49 18.55 27.15
C THR A 70 -10.15 19.58 28.06
N GLY A 71 -11.33 20.09 27.70
CA GLY A 71 -11.98 21.22 28.37
C GLY A 71 -11.30 22.57 28.12
N ASP A 72 -10.24 22.63 27.30
CA ASP A 72 -9.58 23.89 26.95
C ASP A 72 -10.51 24.75 26.06
N PRO A 73 -10.71 26.04 26.36
CA PRO A 73 -11.64 26.89 25.60
C PRO A 73 -11.14 27.26 24.19
N THR A 74 -9.85 27.08 23.93
CA THR A 74 -9.16 27.43 22.68
C THR A 74 -8.84 26.19 21.84
N TYR A 75 -8.40 25.11 22.48
CA TYR A 75 -8.03 23.84 21.87
C TYR A 75 -8.76 22.66 22.52
N ARG A 76 -10.10 22.73 22.47
CA ARG A 76 -10.98 21.79 23.18
C ARG A 76 -10.70 20.33 22.86
N PHE A 77 -10.41 20.01 21.61
CA PHE A 77 -10.28 18.63 21.16
C PHE A 77 -8.86 18.27 20.74
N GLU A 78 -8.23 17.34 21.46
CA GLU A 78 -6.91 16.81 21.09
C GLU A 78 -7.01 15.44 20.42
N ARG A 79 -6.11 15.19 19.46
CA ARG A 79 -6.04 13.91 18.74
C ARG A 79 -5.05 12.96 19.41
N ARG A 80 -5.45 11.70 19.60
CA ARG A 80 -4.63 10.65 20.25
C ARG A 80 -4.60 9.38 19.41
N TYR A 81 -3.46 8.70 19.41
CA TYR A 81 -3.23 7.45 18.66
C TYR A 81 -2.82 6.33 19.63
N PRO A 82 -3.78 5.56 20.17
CA PRO A 82 -3.50 4.57 21.21
C PRO A 82 -2.62 3.41 20.76
N GLN A 83 -2.66 3.04 19.48
CA GLN A 83 -1.90 1.91 18.94
C GLN A 83 -0.48 2.29 18.47
N GLY A 84 -0.17 3.59 18.41
CA GLY A 84 1.16 4.11 18.10
C GLY A 84 1.76 3.57 16.80
N LYS A 85 3.05 3.22 16.86
CA LYS A 85 3.96 3.02 15.71
C LYS A 85 3.49 2.00 14.67
N ALA A 86 2.80 0.95 15.10
CA ALA A 86 2.42 -0.15 14.20
C ALA A 86 1.37 0.28 13.14
N PHE A 87 0.67 1.39 13.36
CA PHE A 87 -0.43 1.85 12.51
C PHE A 87 -0.16 3.22 11.88
N THR A 88 0.95 3.88 12.23
CA THR A 88 1.20 5.28 11.93
C THR A 88 1.20 5.62 10.44
N HIS A 89 1.82 4.80 9.59
CA HIS A 89 1.86 5.12 8.15
C HIS A 89 0.47 5.03 7.49
N VAL A 90 -0.37 4.10 7.96
CA VAL A 90 -1.75 3.97 7.50
C VAL A 90 -2.62 5.11 8.02
N VAL A 91 -2.66 5.27 9.34
CA VAL A 91 -3.53 6.23 10.02
C VAL A 91 -3.09 7.67 9.72
N GLY A 92 -1.78 7.88 9.66
CA GLY A 92 -1.15 9.18 9.59
C GLY A 92 -1.20 9.93 10.91
N TYR A 93 -1.05 11.24 10.84
CA TYR A 93 -1.23 12.15 11.95
C TYR A 93 -2.06 13.36 11.53
N PHE A 94 -2.69 14.00 12.51
CA PHE A 94 -3.43 15.25 12.39
C PHE A 94 -2.70 16.32 13.21
N ALA A 95 -2.15 17.30 12.51
CA ALA A 95 -1.36 18.39 13.05
C ALA A 95 -2.08 19.74 12.85
N PRO A 96 -1.63 20.82 13.52
CA PRO A 96 -2.10 22.20 13.30
C PRO A 96 -2.31 22.60 11.84
N GLU A 97 -1.36 22.26 10.96
CA GLU A 97 -1.30 22.75 9.58
C GLU A 97 -1.24 21.62 8.55
N SER A 98 -1.31 20.36 8.96
CA SER A 98 -1.23 19.21 8.05
C SER A 98 -2.01 18.01 8.58
N ALA A 99 -2.39 17.13 7.68
CA ALA A 99 -2.85 15.79 8.01
C ALA A 99 -2.30 14.82 6.96
N THR A 100 -1.90 13.63 7.38
CA THR A 100 -1.31 12.58 6.52
C THR A 100 -2.09 11.28 6.65
N GLY A 101 -1.80 10.26 5.83
CA GLY A 101 -2.51 8.98 5.89
C GLY A 101 -4.02 9.12 5.79
N ILE A 102 -4.77 8.28 6.49
CA ILE A 102 -6.23 8.35 6.58
C ILE A 102 -6.71 9.66 7.23
N GLU A 103 -5.97 10.23 8.19
CA GLU A 103 -6.30 11.55 8.73
C GLU A 103 -6.40 12.62 7.63
N GLY A 104 -5.51 12.56 6.63
CA GLY A 104 -5.55 13.45 5.47
C GLY A 104 -6.61 13.04 4.45
N ALA A 105 -6.55 11.78 4.00
CA ALA A 105 -7.39 11.28 2.91
C ALA A 105 -8.89 11.36 3.22
N GLU A 106 -9.28 11.03 4.45
CA GLU A 106 -10.67 10.99 4.88
C GLU A 106 -11.05 12.20 5.75
N SER A 107 -10.28 13.30 5.69
CA SER A 107 -10.48 14.45 6.59
C SER A 107 -11.89 14.99 6.55
N LYS A 108 -12.52 15.04 5.37
CA LYS A 108 -13.89 15.57 5.22
C LYS A 108 -14.93 14.74 5.95
N TYR A 109 -14.78 13.42 6.02
CA TYR A 109 -15.65 12.59 6.86
C TYR A 109 -15.33 12.82 8.33
N LEU A 110 -14.04 12.80 8.67
CA LEU A 110 -13.55 12.93 10.04
C LEU A 110 -13.87 14.29 10.67
N ASP A 111 -13.97 15.39 9.91
CA ASP A 111 -14.37 16.72 10.40
C ASP A 111 -15.86 17.04 10.19
N GLY A 112 -16.61 16.13 9.55
CA GLY A 112 -18.04 16.29 9.29
C GLY A 112 -18.37 17.19 8.10
N SER A 113 -17.38 17.70 7.36
CA SER A 113 -17.57 18.58 6.20
C SER A 113 -17.92 17.84 4.89
N HIS A 114 -17.93 16.50 4.88
CA HIS A 114 -18.29 15.71 3.70
C HIS A 114 -19.71 16.02 3.19
N PRO A 115 -19.95 16.09 1.86
CA PRO A 115 -21.29 16.30 1.29
C PRO A 115 -22.34 15.27 1.74
N ASP A 116 -21.94 14.02 1.94
CA ASP A 116 -22.86 12.96 2.37
C ASP A 116 -23.42 13.19 3.78
N LEU A 117 -22.82 14.10 4.55
CA LEU A 117 -23.26 14.50 5.88
C LEU A 117 -24.12 15.77 5.87
N VAL A 118 -24.48 16.34 4.70
CA VAL A 118 -25.21 17.63 4.58
C VAL A 118 -26.55 17.63 5.32
N VAL A 119 -27.39 16.62 5.10
CA VAL A 119 -28.72 16.51 5.75
C VAL A 119 -28.55 16.46 7.26
N ARG A 120 -27.53 15.73 7.72
CA ARG A 120 -27.22 15.60 9.13
C ARG A 120 -26.72 16.91 9.75
N ARG A 121 -25.82 17.63 9.08
CA ARG A 121 -25.38 18.95 9.52
C ARG A 121 -26.55 19.92 9.68
N ALA A 122 -27.53 19.86 8.78
CA ALA A 122 -28.76 20.65 8.90
C ALA A 122 -29.55 20.29 10.17
N ILE A 123 -29.69 19.01 10.51
CA ILE A 123 -30.35 18.57 11.75
C ILE A 123 -29.57 19.03 12.99
N ASP A 124 -28.24 18.87 13.00
CA ASP A 124 -27.40 19.28 14.13
C ASP A 124 -27.45 20.80 14.37
N LEU A 125 -27.49 21.60 13.29
CA LEU A 125 -27.68 23.05 13.37
C LEU A 125 -29.04 23.44 13.96
N ILE A 126 -30.12 22.78 13.54
CA ILE A 126 -31.47 23.03 14.06
C ILE A 126 -31.60 22.60 15.52
N THR A 127 -30.91 21.51 15.90
CA THR A 127 -30.96 20.94 17.25
C THR A 127 -29.87 21.45 18.19
N ASN A 128 -29.06 22.42 17.74
CA ASN A 128 -27.94 23.03 18.46
C ASN A 128 -26.95 22.00 19.05
N LYS A 129 -26.68 20.92 18.31
CA LYS A 129 -25.68 19.90 18.68
C LYS A 129 -24.28 20.35 18.20
N PRO A 130 -23.22 20.05 18.96
CA PRO A 130 -21.86 20.37 18.54
C PRO A 130 -21.49 19.61 17.26
N ALA A 131 -20.73 20.26 16.37
CA ALA A 131 -20.28 19.65 15.12
C ALA A 131 -19.38 18.44 15.42
N LYS A 132 -19.77 17.27 14.90
CA LYS A 132 -19.09 16.00 15.12
C LYS A 132 -18.83 15.28 13.80
N GLY A 133 -17.64 14.71 13.66
CA GLY A 133 -17.24 13.97 12.49
C GLY A 133 -17.75 12.52 12.45
N ALA A 134 -17.78 11.96 11.24
CA ALA A 134 -18.00 10.54 11.03
C ALA A 134 -16.73 9.74 11.34
N SER A 135 -16.90 8.52 11.84
CA SER A 135 -15.80 7.60 12.11
C SER A 135 -15.49 6.77 10.86
N VAL A 136 -14.22 6.49 10.64
CA VAL A 136 -13.73 5.69 9.50
C VAL A 136 -13.22 4.36 10.04
N ASP A 137 -13.83 3.26 9.64
CA ASP A 137 -13.39 1.91 9.96
C ASP A 137 -12.52 1.36 8.84
N LEU A 138 -11.32 0.90 9.19
CA LEU A 138 -10.35 0.34 8.26
C LEU A 138 -10.47 -1.18 8.19
N ALA A 139 -10.14 -1.74 7.04
CA ALA A 139 -10.14 -3.17 6.77
C ALA A 139 -9.00 -3.95 7.50
N LEU A 140 -8.12 -3.23 8.21
CA LEU A 140 -6.98 -3.79 8.89
C LEU A 140 -7.38 -4.87 9.92
N ASN A 141 -6.61 -5.95 9.93
CA ASN A 141 -6.59 -6.93 11.02
C ASN A 141 -5.52 -6.49 12.03
N VAL A 142 -5.94 -6.13 13.25
CA VAL A 142 -5.05 -5.53 14.25
C VAL A 142 -3.98 -6.51 14.73
N ALA A 143 -4.35 -7.79 14.91
CA ALA A 143 -3.39 -8.81 15.34
C ALA A 143 -2.30 -9.04 14.29
N ALA A 144 -2.68 -9.14 13.01
CA ALA A 144 -1.75 -9.28 11.90
C ALA A 144 -0.86 -8.04 11.73
N GLN A 145 -1.42 -6.83 11.84
CA GLN A 145 -0.67 -5.58 11.78
C GLN A 145 0.40 -5.50 12.88
N GLN A 146 0.03 -5.83 14.12
CA GLN A 146 0.97 -5.82 15.26
C GLN A 146 2.07 -6.88 15.10
N ILE A 147 1.72 -8.09 14.65
CA ILE A 147 2.70 -9.15 14.38
C ILE A 147 3.65 -8.75 13.27
N ALA A 148 3.14 -8.25 12.14
CA ALA A 148 3.96 -7.74 11.05
C ALA A 148 4.95 -6.65 11.49
N TYR A 149 4.47 -5.66 12.25
CA TYR A 149 5.31 -4.60 12.79
C TYR A 149 6.38 -5.14 13.74
N LYS A 150 5.98 -5.97 14.70
CA LYS A 150 6.87 -6.54 15.72
C LYS A 150 7.97 -7.38 15.06
N ASP A 151 7.59 -8.31 14.19
CA ASP A 151 8.53 -9.26 13.61
C ASP A 151 9.50 -8.56 12.65
N LEU A 152 9.01 -7.63 11.82
CA LEU A 152 9.88 -6.83 10.97
C LEU A 152 10.81 -5.91 11.79
N ALA A 153 10.30 -5.21 12.80
CA ALA A 153 11.12 -4.36 13.66
C ALA A 153 12.19 -5.13 14.44
N ASN A 154 11.88 -6.35 14.89
CA ASN A 154 12.82 -7.22 15.61
C ASN A 154 14.01 -7.68 14.75
N THR A 155 13.88 -7.63 13.42
CA THR A 155 15.04 -7.88 12.55
C THR A 155 16.11 -6.78 12.65
N GLY A 156 15.77 -5.61 13.20
CA GLY A 156 16.60 -4.41 13.16
C GLY A 156 16.71 -3.79 11.77
N ARG A 157 15.91 -4.27 10.81
CA ARG A 157 16.01 -3.90 9.40
C ARG A 157 14.87 -3.00 8.95
N ARG A 158 15.15 -2.24 7.90
CA ARG A 158 14.17 -1.42 7.18
C ARG A 158 13.37 -2.32 6.25
N GLY A 159 12.10 -2.02 6.02
CA GLY A 159 11.26 -2.85 5.16
C GLY A 159 9.78 -2.50 5.22
N ALA A 160 8.96 -3.37 4.61
CA ALA A 160 7.51 -3.26 4.64
C ALA A 160 6.83 -4.64 4.58
N VAL A 161 5.60 -4.68 5.07
CA VAL A 161 4.71 -5.84 4.95
C VAL A 161 3.34 -5.38 4.49
N VAL A 162 2.82 -5.99 3.43
CA VAL A 162 1.45 -5.79 2.96
C VAL A 162 0.74 -7.13 2.96
N ALA A 163 -0.49 -7.18 3.48
CA ALA A 163 -1.37 -8.33 3.36
C ALA A 163 -2.75 -7.90 2.85
N LEU A 164 -3.29 -8.67 1.89
CA LEU A 164 -4.59 -8.45 1.25
C LEU A 164 -5.50 -9.66 1.48
N ASP A 165 -6.81 -9.46 1.60
CA ASP A 165 -7.79 -10.53 1.33
C ASP A 165 -7.88 -10.71 -0.20
N PRO A 166 -7.46 -11.86 -0.77
CA PRO A 166 -7.43 -12.04 -2.22
C PRO A 166 -8.80 -11.89 -2.89
N ARG A 167 -9.87 -12.17 -2.15
CA ARG A 167 -11.24 -12.29 -2.67
C ARG A 167 -11.94 -10.95 -2.79
N SER A 168 -11.49 -9.95 -2.03
CA SER A 168 -12.12 -8.63 -2.01
C SER A 168 -11.15 -7.49 -2.32
N GLY A 169 -9.85 -7.67 -2.10
CA GLY A 169 -8.86 -6.57 -2.13
C GLY A 169 -8.74 -5.82 -0.80
N ALA A 170 -9.40 -6.26 0.27
CA ALA A 170 -9.27 -5.64 1.59
C ALA A 170 -7.80 -5.62 2.03
N ILE A 171 -7.27 -4.45 2.39
CA ILE A 171 -5.92 -4.34 2.97
C ILE A 171 -6.00 -4.72 4.43
N LEU A 172 -5.54 -5.94 4.75
CA LEU A 172 -5.54 -6.52 6.09
C LEU A 172 -4.33 -6.06 6.91
N THR A 173 -3.21 -5.77 6.25
CA THR A 173 -1.99 -5.28 6.89
C THR A 173 -1.23 -4.38 5.93
N MET A 174 -0.70 -3.26 6.44
CA MET A 174 0.21 -2.38 5.71
C MET A 174 1.17 -1.72 6.69
N VAL A 175 2.38 -2.23 6.78
CA VAL A 175 3.41 -1.86 7.75
C VAL A 175 4.65 -1.36 7.02
N SER A 176 5.25 -0.28 7.52
CA SER A 176 6.59 0.19 7.17
C SER A 176 7.46 0.27 8.42
N VAL A 177 8.71 -0.16 8.30
CA VAL A 177 9.72 -0.10 9.36
C VAL A 177 10.99 0.59 8.81
N PRO A 178 11.61 1.51 9.57
CA PRO A 178 11.17 2.04 10.86
C PRO A 178 9.91 2.90 10.77
N SER A 179 9.19 2.96 11.89
CA SER A 179 8.02 3.82 12.10
C SER A 179 8.27 4.79 13.25
N TYR A 180 7.32 5.67 13.52
CA TYR A 180 7.38 6.73 14.52
C TYR A 180 6.07 6.82 15.32
N ASP A 181 6.16 7.44 16.49
CA ASP A 181 4.98 7.78 17.29
C ASP A 181 4.35 9.07 16.73
N PRO A 182 3.07 9.06 16.32
CA PRO A 182 2.41 10.24 15.77
C PRO A 182 1.93 11.23 16.86
N ASN A 183 1.86 10.82 18.13
CA ASN A 183 1.30 11.67 19.19
C ASN A 183 2.07 13.01 19.36
N PRO A 184 3.41 13.07 19.28
CA PRO A 184 4.15 14.34 19.29
C PRO A 184 3.84 15.28 18.11
N LEU A 185 3.32 14.77 16.99
CA LEU A 185 2.92 15.56 15.83
C LEU A 185 1.46 16.06 15.91
N ALA A 186 0.70 15.56 16.90
CA ALA A 186 -0.73 15.80 17.00
C ALA A 186 -1.14 16.67 18.20
N VAL A 187 -0.23 17.58 18.58
CA VAL A 187 -0.46 18.56 19.65
C VAL A 187 -0.86 19.91 19.06
N ALA A 188 -1.67 20.67 19.80
CA ALA A 188 -2.12 22.01 19.42
C ALA A 188 -1.03 23.09 19.58
N ASN A 189 0.23 22.77 19.22
CA ASN A 189 1.36 23.68 19.34
C ASN A 189 2.30 23.51 18.13
N LYS A 190 2.31 24.52 17.25
CA LYS A 190 3.08 24.48 16.00
C LYS A 190 4.58 24.30 16.22
N ASP A 191 5.16 24.97 17.22
CA ASP A 191 6.60 24.88 17.50
C ASP A 191 7.01 23.48 17.95
N ASN A 192 6.20 22.82 18.79
CA ASN A 192 6.43 21.46 19.23
C ASN A 192 6.31 20.46 18.08
N VAL A 193 5.29 20.62 17.24
CA VAL A 193 5.11 19.79 16.04
C VAL A 193 6.28 19.96 15.07
N ASN A 194 6.70 21.20 14.80
CA ASN A 194 7.83 21.50 13.91
C ASN A 194 9.14 20.89 14.44
N LYS A 195 9.40 20.97 15.75
CA LYS A 195 10.57 20.32 16.38
C LYS A 195 10.51 18.80 16.27
N ALA A 196 9.34 18.19 16.54
CA ALA A 196 9.14 16.75 16.44
C ALA A 196 9.31 16.25 14.99
N TYR A 197 8.72 16.95 14.03
CA TYR A 197 8.84 16.64 12.60
C TYR A 197 10.29 16.77 12.13
N ALA A 198 10.97 17.87 12.47
CA ALA A 198 12.36 18.09 12.06
C ALA A 198 13.32 17.00 12.58
N LYS A 199 13.02 16.39 13.73
CA LYS A 199 13.77 15.23 14.24
C LYS A 199 13.56 14.00 13.36
N LEU A 200 12.32 13.72 12.95
CA LEU A 200 11.98 12.57 12.11
C LEU A 200 12.50 12.72 10.67
N ASP A 201 12.44 13.92 10.11
CA ASP A 201 12.90 14.23 8.75
C ASP A 201 14.43 14.08 8.59
N LYS A 202 15.17 14.51 9.61
CA LYS A 202 16.63 14.40 9.69
C LYS A 202 17.12 13.00 10.05
N ASP A 203 16.24 12.09 10.45
CA ASP A 203 16.63 10.71 10.80
C ASP A 203 17.12 9.98 9.53
N PRO A 204 18.36 9.44 9.52
CA PRO A 204 18.92 8.77 8.35
C PRO A 204 18.14 7.49 7.99
N ASN A 205 17.42 6.89 8.93
CA ASN A 205 16.61 5.70 8.68
C ASN A 205 15.25 6.00 8.03
N LYS A 206 14.91 7.28 7.83
CA LYS A 206 13.69 7.73 7.14
C LYS A 206 12.41 7.07 7.70
N PRO A 207 12.05 7.33 8.97
CA PRO A 207 10.86 6.75 9.60
C PRO A 207 9.54 7.32 9.06
N LEU A 208 9.55 8.53 8.49
CA LEU A 208 8.37 9.13 7.86
C LEU A 208 7.94 8.42 6.57
N LEU A 209 8.86 7.69 5.93
CA LEU A 209 8.63 7.03 4.65
C LEU A 209 7.78 5.77 4.81
N ASP A 210 6.68 5.68 4.06
CA ASP A 210 5.93 4.43 3.93
C ASP A 210 6.54 3.56 2.82
N ARG A 211 7.41 2.63 3.20
CA ARG A 211 8.07 1.71 2.28
C ARG A 211 7.10 0.75 1.58
N ALA A 212 5.85 0.64 2.04
CA ALA A 212 4.86 -0.21 1.40
C ALA A 212 4.32 0.40 0.09
N ILE A 213 4.30 1.74 -0.01
CA ILE A 213 3.63 2.47 -1.10
C ILE A 213 4.39 3.67 -1.66
N ASP A 214 5.31 4.31 -0.94
CA ASP A 214 5.95 5.56 -1.36
C ASP A 214 7.13 5.35 -2.32
N LEU A 215 7.78 4.18 -2.25
CA LEU A 215 8.93 3.83 -3.09
C LEU A 215 8.72 2.50 -3.81
N THR A 216 9.49 2.34 -4.88
CA THR A 216 9.62 1.09 -5.63
C THR A 216 11.01 0.49 -5.41
N TYR A 217 11.09 -0.83 -5.50
CA TYR A 217 12.33 -1.60 -5.34
C TYR A 217 12.39 -2.73 -6.34
N ALA A 218 13.61 -3.18 -6.68
CA ALA A 218 13.78 -4.36 -7.51
C ALA A 218 13.10 -5.59 -6.83
N PRO A 219 12.14 -6.26 -7.50
CA PRO A 219 11.41 -7.39 -6.91
C PRO A 219 12.26 -8.67 -6.83
N GLY A 220 13.32 -8.76 -7.65
CA GLY A 220 14.10 -9.97 -7.81
C GLY A 220 13.23 -11.16 -8.21
N SER A 221 13.60 -12.35 -7.72
CA SER A 221 12.95 -13.62 -8.14
C SER A 221 11.46 -13.75 -7.83
N THR A 222 10.82 -12.82 -7.10
CA THR A 222 9.35 -12.79 -7.01
C THR A 222 8.72 -12.46 -8.36
N PHE A 223 9.38 -11.67 -9.22
CA PHE A 223 8.89 -11.33 -10.56
C PHE A 223 8.80 -12.55 -11.51
N LYS A 224 9.51 -13.64 -11.20
CA LYS A 224 9.41 -14.90 -11.95
C LYS A 224 7.99 -15.47 -11.92
N THR A 225 7.14 -15.09 -10.96
CA THR A 225 5.71 -15.47 -10.98
C THR A 225 4.97 -14.78 -12.14
N ILE A 226 5.26 -13.51 -12.43
CA ILE A 226 4.73 -12.78 -13.58
C ILE A 226 5.27 -13.38 -14.88
N THR A 227 6.57 -13.66 -14.96
CA THR A 227 7.17 -14.33 -16.12
C THR A 227 6.57 -15.72 -16.36
N SER A 228 6.32 -16.49 -15.29
CA SER A 228 5.63 -17.78 -15.37
C SER A 228 4.20 -17.62 -15.88
N ALA A 229 3.47 -16.61 -15.37
CA ALA A 229 2.10 -16.31 -15.79
C ALA A 229 2.04 -15.99 -17.29
N ALA A 230 2.97 -15.17 -17.79
CA ALA A 230 3.06 -14.83 -19.20
C ALA A 230 3.35 -16.07 -20.04
N PHE A 231 4.30 -16.90 -19.59
CA PHE A 231 4.72 -18.11 -20.30
C PHE A 231 3.61 -19.15 -20.43
N LEU A 232 2.85 -19.38 -19.35
CA LEU A 232 1.71 -20.29 -19.32
C LEU A 232 0.54 -19.75 -20.14
N SER A 233 0.27 -18.45 -20.06
CA SER A 233 -0.85 -17.81 -20.81
C SER A 233 -0.60 -17.75 -22.32
N ASP A 234 0.67 -17.71 -22.75
CA ASP A 234 1.06 -17.63 -24.15
C ASP A 234 0.76 -18.91 -24.95
N ASN A 235 0.66 -20.07 -24.30
CA ASN A 235 0.33 -21.33 -24.96
C ASN A 235 -0.36 -22.30 -24.01
N SER A 236 -1.62 -22.61 -24.30
CA SER A 236 -2.49 -23.47 -23.48
C SER A 236 -2.03 -24.93 -23.35
N SER A 237 -1.06 -25.37 -24.17
CA SER A 237 -0.44 -26.70 -23.99
C SER A 237 0.63 -26.74 -22.90
N ARG A 238 1.02 -25.58 -22.36
CA ARG A 238 2.02 -25.48 -21.28
C ARG A 238 1.37 -25.66 -19.92
N SER A 239 2.18 -26.14 -18.98
CA SER A 239 1.82 -26.45 -17.59
C SER A 239 3.06 -26.39 -16.70
N ALA A 240 2.90 -26.60 -15.40
CA ALA A 240 4.02 -26.72 -14.46
C ALA A 240 5.02 -27.83 -14.86
N GLU A 241 4.57 -28.86 -15.58
CA GLU A 241 5.42 -29.98 -16.05
C GLU A 241 6.13 -29.70 -17.37
N THR A 242 5.93 -28.52 -17.97
CA THR A 242 6.59 -28.15 -19.22
C THR A 242 8.10 -28.08 -19.01
N MET A 243 8.83 -28.86 -19.80
CA MET A 243 10.29 -28.84 -19.77
C MET A 243 10.84 -27.56 -20.41
N VAL A 244 11.71 -26.86 -19.69
CA VAL A 244 12.36 -25.61 -20.10
C VAL A 244 13.88 -25.74 -20.04
N ASP A 245 14.57 -25.01 -20.91
CA ASP A 245 16.03 -24.93 -20.89
C ASP A 245 16.49 -24.19 -19.63
N ALA A 246 17.44 -24.77 -18.90
CA ALA A 246 17.98 -24.25 -17.66
C ALA A 246 19.50 -24.47 -17.59
N PRO A 247 20.29 -23.99 -18.58
CA PRO A 247 21.74 -24.13 -18.56
C PRO A 247 22.35 -23.36 -17.38
N ASP A 248 23.57 -23.69 -16.99
CA ASP A 248 24.23 -23.04 -15.84
C ASP A 248 24.58 -21.56 -16.13
N SER A 249 24.79 -21.23 -17.41
CA SER A 249 24.96 -19.86 -17.88
C SER A 249 24.33 -19.67 -19.26
N LYS A 250 23.92 -18.44 -19.56
CA LYS A 250 23.37 -18.06 -20.86
C LYS A 250 23.86 -16.67 -21.27
N THR A 251 24.54 -16.58 -22.41
CA THR A 251 24.85 -15.31 -23.07
C THR A 251 23.79 -15.01 -24.13
N PHE A 252 23.30 -13.77 -24.15
CA PHE A 252 22.31 -13.27 -25.12
C PHE A 252 22.99 -12.44 -26.20
N LYS A 253 22.33 -12.19 -27.34
CA LYS A 253 23.01 -11.73 -28.57
C LYS A 253 23.68 -10.35 -28.45
N ASP A 254 23.18 -9.50 -27.56
CA ASP A 254 23.58 -8.10 -27.39
C ASP A 254 24.59 -7.87 -26.26
N SER A 255 25.16 -8.94 -25.68
CA SER A 255 26.14 -8.84 -24.59
C SER A 255 27.15 -9.99 -24.63
N ASN A 256 28.34 -9.75 -24.07
CA ASN A 256 29.34 -10.80 -23.79
C ASN A 256 29.32 -11.26 -22.33
N THR A 257 28.48 -10.66 -21.49
CA THR A 257 28.34 -11.04 -20.07
C THR A 257 27.21 -12.06 -19.92
N PRO A 258 27.48 -13.27 -19.41
CA PRO A 258 26.45 -14.28 -19.25
C PRO A 258 25.50 -13.94 -18.10
N LEU A 259 24.23 -14.27 -18.27
CA LEU A 259 23.31 -14.47 -17.15
C LEU A 259 23.67 -15.79 -16.47
N VAL A 260 23.80 -15.76 -15.15
CA VAL A 260 24.16 -16.94 -14.33
C VAL A 260 23.10 -17.20 -13.27
N ASN A 261 23.02 -18.44 -12.81
CA ASN A 261 22.24 -18.79 -11.64
C ASN A 261 22.87 -18.23 -10.36
N TYR A 262 22.06 -18.17 -9.30
CA TYR A 262 22.52 -17.72 -7.99
C TYR A 262 23.72 -18.58 -7.54
N HIS A 263 24.80 -17.94 -7.07
CA HIS A 263 26.10 -18.58 -6.74
C HIS A 263 26.69 -19.50 -7.83
N GLY A 264 26.27 -19.36 -9.09
CA GLY A 264 26.72 -20.24 -10.17
C GLY A 264 26.19 -21.67 -10.06
N GLU A 265 25.12 -21.91 -9.30
CA GLU A 265 24.54 -23.24 -9.13
C GLU A 265 23.97 -23.82 -10.43
N SER A 266 24.01 -25.14 -10.56
CA SER A 266 23.40 -25.81 -11.71
C SER A 266 21.91 -26.07 -11.50
N CYS A 267 21.15 -25.86 -12.56
CA CYS A 267 19.74 -26.22 -12.64
C CYS A 267 19.50 -27.53 -13.43
N GLY A 268 20.55 -28.30 -13.69
CA GLY A 268 20.48 -29.57 -14.41
C GLY A 268 20.39 -29.45 -15.94
N GLY A 269 20.63 -28.26 -16.50
CA GLY A 269 20.62 -28.01 -17.95
C GLY A 269 19.22 -27.91 -18.56
N ARG A 270 18.27 -28.73 -18.07
CA ARG A 270 16.86 -28.71 -18.45
C ARG A 270 16.03 -29.19 -17.25
N ALA A 271 14.91 -28.51 -16.97
CA ALA A 271 14.07 -28.79 -15.82
C ALA A 271 12.59 -28.60 -16.17
N THR A 272 11.67 -29.12 -15.37
CA THR A 272 10.26 -28.70 -15.46
C THR A 272 10.15 -27.23 -15.04
N LEU A 273 9.13 -26.51 -15.51
CA LEU A 273 8.85 -25.14 -15.06
C LEU A 273 8.66 -25.09 -13.53
N LEU A 274 8.02 -26.12 -12.97
CA LEU A 274 7.87 -26.34 -11.54
C LEU A 274 9.22 -26.39 -10.82
N ASP A 275 10.14 -27.24 -11.26
CA ASP A 275 11.46 -27.37 -10.65
C ASP A 275 12.25 -26.08 -10.82
N ALA A 276 12.24 -25.48 -12.01
CA ALA A 276 12.90 -24.22 -12.29
C ALA A 276 12.41 -23.08 -11.38
N LEU A 277 11.11 -23.00 -11.07
CA LEU A 277 10.59 -22.03 -10.11
C LEU A 277 10.94 -22.40 -8.66
N THR A 278 10.92 -23.70 -8.33
CA THR A 278 11.19 -24.26 -6.99
C THR A 278 12.59 -23.91 -6.50
N ILE A 279 13.61 -24.14 -7.34
CA ILE A 279 15.01 -23.78 -7.05
C ILE A 279 15.38 -22.41 -7.63
N SER A 280 14.43 -21.70 -8.25
CA SER A 280 14.56 -20.31 -8.68
C SER A 280 15.65 -20.05 -9.72
N CYS A 281 15.75 -20.90 -10.76
CA CYS A 281 16.76 -20.84 -11.83
C CYS A 281 16.73 -19.54 -12.63
N ASN A 282 17.75 -18.71 -12.57
CA ASN A 282 17.78 -17.44 -13.30
C ASN A 282 17.82 -17.64 -14.81
N THR A 283 18.64 -18.57 -15.30
CA THR A 283 18.85 -18.79 -16.73
C THR A 283 17.56 -19.25 -17.42
N ALA A 284 16.80 -20.15 -16.80
CA ALA A 284 15.50 -20.58 -17.31
C ALA A 284 14.53 -19.42 -17.50
N PHE A 285 14.36 -18.58 -16.48
CA PHE A 285 13.44 -17.43 -16.55
C PHE A 285 13.94 -16.31 -17.46
N GLY A 286 15.25 -16.11 -17.59
CA GLY A 286 15.83 -15.21 -18.58
C GLY A 286 15.56 -15.68 -20.01
N ILE A 287 15.74 -16.97 -20.30
CA ILE A 287 15.44 -17.57 -21.61
C ILE A 287 13.94 -17.47 -21.94
N ILE A 288 13.07 -17.82 -20.99
CA ILE A 288 11.62 -17.69 -21.14
C ILE A 288 11.24 -16.25 -21.46
N GLY A 289 11.77 -15.29 -20.69
CA GLY A 289 11.50 -13.87 -20.86
C GLY A 289 11.87 -13.34 -22.25
N VAL A 290 13.07 -13.65 -22.72
CA VAL A 290 13.53 -13.29 -24.06
C VAL A 290 12.69 -13.98 -25.14
N GLY A 291 12.32 -15.24 -24.94
CA GLY A 291 11.46 -15.99 -25.88
C GLY A 291 10.02 -15.43 -25.98
N LEU A 292 9.49 -14.86 -24.89
CA LEU A 292 8.20 -14.18 -24.89
C LEU A 292 8.25 -12.81 -25.57
N GLY A 293 9.35 -12.08 -25.39
CA GLY A 293 9.50 -10.70 -25.82
C GLY A 293 8.94 -9.70 -24.80
N TYR A 294 9.42 -8.46 -24.89
CA TYR A 294 9.14 -7.40 -23.91
C TYR A 294 7.65 -7.06 -23.83
N ASP A 295 6.95 -6.95 -24.97
CA ASP A 295 5.55 -6.53 -25.01
C ASP A 295 4.61 -7.50 -24.28
N LYS A 296 4.79 -8.81 -24.46
CA LYS A 296 3.99 -9.83 -23.75
C LYS A 296 4.24 -9.79 -22.24
N LEU A 297 5.50 -9.60 -21.83
CA LEU A 297 5.85 -9.48 -20.42
C LEU A 297 5.28 -8.20 -19.80
N LYS A 298 5.31 -7.09 -20.54
CA LYS A 298 4.70 -5.81 -20.14
C LYS A 298 3.19 -5.93 -20.00
N GLU A 299 2.53 -6.55 -20.98
CA GLU A 299 1.08 -6.78 -20.96
C GLU A 299 0.70 -7.63 -19.75
N GLN A 300 1.41 -8.75 -19.52
CA GLN A 300 1.15 -9.61 -18.37
C GLN A 300 1.36 -8.88 -17.03
N ALA A 301 2.43 -8.09 -16.90
CA ALA A 301 2.69 -7.29 -15.71
C ALA A 301 1.57 -6.25 -15.49
N ALA A 302 1.09 -5.61 -16.55
CA ALA A 302 0.00 -4.64 -16.49
C ALA A 302 -1.31 -5.26 -15.99
N LYS A 303 -1.61 -6.51 -16.37
CA LYS A 303 -2.76 -7.23 -15.83
C LYS A 303 -2.64 -7.54 -14.33
N PHE A 304 -1.44 -7.46 -13.73
CA PHE A 304 -1.26 -7.50 -12.27
C PHE A 304 -1.22 -6.10 -11.62
N GLY A 305 -1.48 -5.04 -12.37
CA GLY A 305 -1.48 -3.66 -11.90
C GLY A 305 -0.15 -2.93 -12.04
N ILE A 306 0.88 -3.52 -12.65
CA ILE A 306 2.17 -2.86 -12.86
C ILE A 306 2.08 -1.85 -14.01
N GLY A 307 2.65 -0.66 -13.87
CA GLY A 307 2.55 0.40 -14.86
C GLY A 307 1.20 1.13 -14.88
N THR A 308 0.32 0.84 -13.90
CA THR A 308 -0.96 1.55 -13.70
C THR A 308 -0.89 2.47 -12.49
N LYS A 309 -1.66 3.56 -12.51
CA LYS A 309 -1.76 4.46 -11.36
C LYS A 309 -2.71 3.84 -10.33
N LEU A 310 -2.21 3.59 -9.13
CA LEU A 310 -2.97 3.01 -8.03
C LEU A 310 -3.16 4.03 -6.89
N ALA A 311 -4.32 3.99 -6.26
CA ALA A 311 -4.62 4.74 -5.04
C ALA A 311 -5.45 3.88 -4.08
N ILE A 312 -5.17 3.98 -2.78
CA ILE A 312 -5.78 3.18 -1.71
C ILE A 312 -6.21 4.07 -0.53
N PRO A 313 -7.19 4.95 -0.81
CA PRO A 313 -7.15 6.40 -0.53
C PRO A 313 -5.81 7.15 -0.54
N LEU A 314 -4.68 6.48 -0.29
CA LEU A 314 -3.33 7.03 -0.35
C LEU A 314 -2.73 6.83 -1.74
N SER A 315 -1.87 7.76 -2.16
CA SER A 315 -1.12 7.61 -3.42
C SER A 315 -0.13 6.45 -3.32
N VAL A 316 -0.07 5.60 -4.34
CA VAL A 316 0.93 4.53 -4.46
C VAL A 316 1.90 4.89 -5.58
N ALA A 317 3.20 4.75 -5.32
CA ALA A 317 4.25 4.94 -6.30
C ALA A 317 4.07 3.99 -7.49
N GLY A 318 4.37 4.47 -8.69
CA GLY A 318 4.15 3.69 -9.92
C GLY A 318 5.23 2.63 -10.11
N SER A 319 4.86 1.35 -9.99
CA SER A 319 5.72 0.24 -10.39
C SER A 319 5.88 0.15 -11.92
N SER A 320 7.02 -0.35 -12.38
CA SER A 320 7.36 -0.48 -13.81
C SER A 320 8.31 -1.65 -14.05
N ILE A 321 8.23 -2.28 -15.22
CA ILE A 321 9.22 -3.27 -15.66
C ILE A 321 10.45 -2.64 -16.34
N GLY A 322 10.49 -1.31 -16.42
CA GLY A 322 11.53 -0.55 -17.14
C GLY A 322 11.22 -0.39 -18.63
N PRO A 323 12.10 0.29 -19.39
CA PRO A 323 12.01 0.37 -20.85
C PRO A 323 12.47 -0.93 -21.54
N ASP A 324 12.19 -1.06 -22.84
CA ASP A 324 12.80 -2.09 -23.69
C ASP A 324 14.23 -1.68 -24.04
N GLU A 325 15.21 -2.51 -23.65
CA GLU A 325 16.64 -2.23 -23.75
C GLU A 325 17.41 -3.40 -24.40
N GLY A 326 16.72 -4.33 -25.08
CA GLY A 326 17.35 -5.49 -25.75
C GLY A 326 17.24 -6.81 -24.97
N GLU A 327 17.79 -7.88 -25.55
CA GLU A 327 17.64 -9.26 -25.07
C GLU A 327 18.25 -9.44 -23.67
N THR A 328 19.47 -8.93 -23.43
CA THR A 328 20.13 -9.08 -22.13
C THR A 328 19.37 -8.35 -21.03
N ALA A 329 18.88 -7.13 -21.31
CA ALA A 329 18.10 -6.37 -20.34
C ALA A 329 16.75 -7.03 -20.06
N LEU A 330 16.06 -7.53 -21.10
CA LEU A 330 14.82 -8.27 -20.94
C LEU A 330 15.00 -9.56 -20.13
N ALA A 331 16.11 -10.29 -20.33
CA ALA A 331 16.43 -11.46 -19.53
C ALA A 331 16.59 -11.11 -18.04
N GLN A 332 17.26 -9.99 -17.72
CA GLN A 332 17.39 -9.49 -16.35
C GLN A 332 16.05 -9.00 -15.77
N THR A 333 15.26 -8.26 -16.56
CA THR A 333 13.92 -7.82 -16.17
C THR A 333 13.02 -9.01 -15.84
N SER A 334 13.13 -10.11 -16.58
CA SER A 334 12.35 -11.34 -16.40
C SER A 334 12.69 -12.12 -15.13
N ILE A 335 13.80 -11.78 -14.46
CA ILE A 335 14.13 -12.30 -13.13
C ILE A 335 13.99 -11.23 -12.03
N GLY A 336 13.39 -10.09 -12.36
CA GLY A 336 13.14 -8.98 -11.43
C GLY A 336 14.32 -8.08 -11.14
N GLN A 337 15.31 -8.03 -12.03
CA GLN A 337 16.51 -7.19 -11.93
C GLN A 337 16.46 -6.03 -12.94
N ARG A 338 17.58 -5.31 -13.10
CA ARG A 338 17.76 -4.19 -14.05
C ARG A 338 16.82 -3.02 -13.71
N SER A 339 15.91 -2.68 -14.61
CA SER A 339 15.03 -1.51 -14.52
C SER A 339 13.68 -1.85 -13.88
N ASN A 340 13.50 -3.10 -13.44
CA ASN A 340 12.29 -3.59 -12.81
C ASN A 340 12.15 -3.03 -11.39
N GLN A 341 11.05 -2.33 -11.11
CA GLN A 341 10.82 -1.57 -9.88
C GLN A 341 9.38 -1.73 -9.41
N MET A 342 9.19 -2.26 -8.20
CA MET A 342 7.90 -2.66 -7.65
C MET A 342 7.66 -2.12 -6.24
N THR A 343 6.43 -1.70 -5.93
CA THR A 343 5.99 -1.46 -4.55
C THR A 343 5.62 -2.79 -3.86
N PRO A 344 5.82 -2.91 -2.53
CA PRO A 344 5.29 -4.06 -1.78
C PRO A 344 3.78 -4.24 -1.93
N MET A 345 3.01 -3.14 -2.03
CA MET A 345 1.57 -3.19 -2.32
C MET A 345 1.26 -3.91 -3.63
N GLN A 346 1.93 -3.56 -4.73
CA GLN A 346 1.69 -4.20 -6.02
C GLN A 346 2.22 -5.64 -6.07
N MET A 347 3.29 -5.97 -5.35
CA MET A 347 3.71 -7.37 -5.20
C MET A 347 2.72 -8.21 -4.37
N ALA A 348 2.01 -7.61 -3.41
CA ALA A 348 0.91 -8.27 -2.73
C ALA A 348 -0.30 -8.48 -3.67
N MET A 349 -0.57 -7.53 -4.58
CA MET A 349 -1.59 -7.71 -5.63
C MET A 349 -1.24 -8.87 -6.57
N VAL A 350 0.03 -9.08 -6.91
CA VAL A 350 0.46 -10.25 -7.71
C VAL A 350 0.11 -11.56 -7.01
N ALA A 351 0.46 -11.69 -5.73
CA ALA A 351 0.12 -12.87 -4.94
C ALA A 351 -1.41 -13.03 -4.79
N ALA A 352 -2.14 -11.94 -4.55
CA ALA A 352 -3.59 -11.93 -4.42
C ALA A 352 -4.29 -12.35 -5.71
N GLY A 353 -3.82 -11.87 -6.88
CA GLY A 353 -4.38 -12.26 -8.18
C GLY A 353 -4.22 -13.75 -8.46
N ILE A 354 -3.04 -14.31 -8.20
CA ILE A 354 -2.81 -15.77 -8.33
C ILE A 354 -3.71 -16.54 -7.36
N ALA A 355 -3.78 -16.09 -6.10
CA ALA A 355 -4.61 -16.69 -5.07
C ALA A 355 -6.12 -16.64 -5.39
N ASN A 356 -6.56 -15.61 -6.11
CA ASN A 356 -7.94 -15.41 -6.51
C ASN A 356 -8.20 -15.90 -7.95
N LYS A 357 -7.57 -17.02 -8.32
CA LYS A 357 -7.78 -17.73 -9.59
C LYS A 357 -7.55 -16.86 -10.84
N GLY A 358 -6.64 -15.90 -10.73
CA GLY A 358 -6.28 -14.99 -11.82
C GLY A 358 -6.97 -13.62 -11.75
N THR A 359 -8.04 -13.45 -10.98
CA THR A 359 -8.72 -12.16 -10.83
C THR A 359 -8.00 -11.28 -9.80
N VAL A 360 -7.50 -10.13 -10.23
CA VAL A 360 -6.90 -9.13 -9.34
C VAL A 360 -8.00 -8.21 -8.83
N MET A 361 -8.15 -8.12 -7.52
CA MET A 361 -9.09 -7.18 -6.89
C MET A 361 -8.43 -5.81 -6.70
N LYS A 362 -9.22 -4.75 -6.81
CA LYS A 362 -8.77 -3.39 -6.49
C LYS A 362 -8.59 -3.27 -4.97
N PRO A 363 -7.39 -2.94 -4.48
CA PRO A 363 -7.17 -2.89 -3.05
C PRO A 363 -7.90 -1.72 -2.39
N TYR A 364 -8.44 -1.93 -1.19
CA TYR A 364 -9.12 -0.89 -0.43
C TYR A 364 -8.75 -0.93 1.06
N LEU A 365 -8.63 0.25 1.66
CA LEU A 365 -8.21 0.42 3.06
C LEU A 365 -9.40 0.75 3.98
N VAL A 366 -10.32 1.59 3.50
CA VAL A 366 -11.53 1.99 4.23
C VAL A 366 -12.59 0.91 4.03
N ASN A 367 -12.98 0.25 5.11
CA ASN A 367 -14.04 -0.77 5.12
C ASN A 367 -15.42 -0.13 5.14
N LYS A 368 -15.62 0.89 5.98
CA LYS A 368 -16.87 1.67 6.03
C LYS A 368 -16.68 2.97 6.79
N VAL A 369 -17.63 3.88 6.58
CA VAL A 369 -17.74 5.14 7.32
C VAL A 369 -19.03 5.11 8.13
N MET A 370 -18.91 5.37 9.43
CA MET A 370 -20.01 5.40 10.38
C MET A 370 -20.30 6.85 10.79
N GLY A 371 -21.53 7.29 10.64
CA GLY A 371 -21.99 8.58 11.10
C GLY A 371 -21.89 8.70 12.64
N PRO A 372 -21.87 9.92 13.19
CA PRO A 372 -21.76 10.13 14.65
C PRO A 372 -22.86 9.51 15.54
N ASP A 373 -23.93 8.95 14.98
CA ASP A 373 -25.07 8.28 15.62
C ASP A 373 -25.00 6.76 15.46
N GLY A 374 -23.95 6.25 14.81
CA GLY A 374 -23.78 4.84 14.49
C GLY A 374 -24.47 4.40 13.20
N SER A 375 -25.06 5.29 12.40
CA SER A 375 -25.57 4.93 11.07
C SER A 375 -24.42 4.65 10.10
N GLU A 376 -24.55 3.66 9.23
CA GLU A 376 -23.60 3.49 8.12
C GLU A 376 -23.83 4.58 7.06
N VAL A 377 -22.77 5.28 6.68
CA VAL A 377 -22.79 6.34 5.66
C VAL A 377 -22.39 5.78 4.30
N THR A 378 -21.31 5.00 4.29
CA THR A 378 -20.81 4.28 3.12
C THR A 378 -20.04 3.04 3.57
N ALA A 379 -19.99 2.03 2.71
CA ALA A 379 -19.25 0.80 2.91
C ALA A 379 -18.43 0.48 1.65
N ALA A 380 -17.34 -0.26 1.81
CA ALA A 380 -16.54 -0.71 0.71
C ALA A 380 -17.33 -1.69 -0.17
N GLU A 381 -17.29 -1.44 -1.47
CA GLU A 381 -17.78 -2.37 -2.49
C GLU A 381 -16.56 -2.96 -3.20
N PRO A 382 -16.25 -4.26 -3.00
CA PRO A 382 -15.14 -4.90 -3.68
C PRO A 382 -15.29 -4.81 -5.21
N GLU A 383 -14.26 -4.31 -5.88
CA GLU A 383 -14.22 -4.15 -7.33
C GLU A 383 -13.10 -5.01 -7.93
N GLU A 384 -13.37 -5.67 -9.04
CA GLU A 384 -12.33 -6.30 -9.85
C GLU A 384 -11.47 -5.21 -10.51
N PHE A 385 -10.15 -5.37 -10.42
CA PHE A 385 -9.20 -4.51 -11.10
C PHE A 385 -8.92 -5.03 -12.53
N SER A 386 -8.68 -6.33 -12.66
CA SER A 386 -8.37 -6.99 -13.93
C SER A 386 -8.44 -8.51 -13.81
N GLU A 387 -8.44 -9.17 -14.97
CA GLU A 387 -8.11 -10.59 -15.09
C GLU A 387 -6.64 -10.73 -15.50
N ALA A 388 -5.80 -11.23 -14.60
CA ALA A 388 -4.38 -11.44 -14.85
C ALA A 388 -4.10 -12.73 -15.62
N THR A 389 -4.78 -13.81 -15.26
CA THR A 389 -4.62 -15.11 -15.89
C THR A 389 -5.95 -15.85 -15.90
N SER A 390 -6.06 -16.92 -16.70
CA SER A 390 -7.18 -17.84 -16.51
C SER A 390 -7.07 -18.59 -15.17
N PRO A 391 -8.17 -19.18 -14.66
CA PRO A 391 -8.14 -20.03 -13.47
C PRO A 391 -7.19 -21.22 -13.58
N GLU A 392 -7.03 -21.81 -14.77
CA GLU A 392 -6.13 -22.93 -15.02
C GLU A 392 -4.66 -22.52 -14.87
N VAL A 393 -4.29 -21.37 -15.45
CA VAL A 393 -2.93 -20.82 -15.29
C VAL A 393 -2.66 -20.45 -13.83
N ALA A 394 -3.63 -19.86 -13.13
CA ALA A 394 -3.51 -19.57 -11.70
C ALA A 394 -3.34 -20.85 -10.85
N ALA A 395 -4.01 -21.94 -11.20
CA ALA A 395 -3.85 -23.23 -10.54
C ALA A 395 -2.45 -23.83 -10.76
N GLU A 396 -1.91 -23.77 -11.98
CA GLU A 396 -0.54 -24.19 -12.27
C GLU A 396 0.49 -23.34 -11.51
N LEU A 397 0.31 -22.01 -11.47
CA LEU A 397 1.14 -21.11 -10.65
C LEU A 397 1.07 -21.45 -9.17
N THR A 398 -0.13 -21.70 -8.65
CA THR A 398 -0.35 -22.11 -7.26
C THR A 398 0.39 -23.40 -6.95
N LYS A 399 0.30 -24.42 -7.81
CA LYS A 399 1.03 -25.68 -7.66
C LYS A 399 2.55 -25.46 -7.58
N MET A 400 3.11 -24.64 -8.47
CA MET A 400 4.54 -24.33 -8.45
C MET A 400 4.95 -23.55 -7.20
N MET A 401 4.17 -22.55 -6.79
CA MET A 401 4.41 -21.76 -5.58
C MET A 401 4.27 -22.57 -4.28
N VAL A 402 3.37 -23.56 -4.24
CA VAL A 402 3.30 -24.53 -3.14
C VAL A 402 4.59 -25.36 -3.09
N ASN A 403 5.13 -25.78 -4.24
CA ASN A 403 6.36 -26.57 -4.26
C ASN A 403 7.58 -25.78 -3.77
N VAL A 404 7.66 -24.48 -4.07
CA VAL A 404 8.69 -23.57 -3.52
C VAL A 404 8.69 -23.57 -1.99
N VAL A 405 7.50 -23.55 -1.36
CA VAL A 405 7.38 -23.56 0.11
C VAL A 405 7.54 -24.97 0.67
N ARG A 406 7.13 -26.02 -0.06
CA ARG A 406 7.25 -27.40 0.41
C ARG A 406 8.70 -27.89 0.43
N SER A 407 9.44 -27.63 -0.64
CA SER A 407 10.75 -28.26 -0.89
C SER A 407 11.77 -27.34 -1.56
N GLY A 408 11.46 -26.07 -1.73
CA GLY A 408 12.34 -25.09 -2.38
C GLY A 408 12.87 -24.03 -1.42
N THR A 409 13.03 -22.82 -1.95
CA THR A 409 13.64 -21.70 -1.22
C THR A 409 12.75 -21.07 -0.14
N GLY A 410 11.46 -21.42 -0.09
CA GLY A 410 10.45 -20.79 0.77
C GLY A 410 10.05 -21.60 2.00
N THR A 411 10.79 -22.64 2.38
CA THR A 411 10.39 -23.61 3.42
C THR A 411 10.11 -23.00 4.79
N ALA A 412 10.74 -21.89 5.13
CA ALA A 412 10.49 -21.19 6.39
C ALA A 412 9.06 -20.58 6.50
N ALA A 413 8.33 -20.52 5.38
CA ALA A 413 6.93 -20.06 5.34
C ALA A 413 5.90 -21.14 5.67
N GLN A 414 6.31 -22.40 5.87
CA GLN A 414 5.39 -23.50 6.14
C GLN A 414 4.56 -23.28 7.41
N LEU A 415 3.27 -23.62 7.33
CA LEU A 415 2.33 -23.58 8.45
C LEU A 415 1.79 -25.00 8.72
N PRO A 416 1.82 -25.48 9.98
CA PRO A 416 1.22 -26.77 10.31
C PRO A 416 -0.26 -26.84 9.93
N GLY A 417 -0.64 -27.85 9.13
CA GLY A 417 -2.02 -28.07 8.71
C GLY A 417 -2.57 -27.09 7.68
N ILE A 418 -1.78 -26.13 7.19
CA ILE A 418 -2.19 -25.12 6.21
C ILE A 418 -1.21 -25.13 5.05
N THR A 419 -1.70 -25.44 3.85
CA THR A 419 -0.88 -25.38 2.64
C THR A 419 -0.59 -23.92 2.29
N VAL A 420 0.68 -23.57 2.15
CA VAL A 420 1.13 -22.22 1.81
C VAL A 420 1.74 -22.23 0.40
N ALA A 421 1.34 -21.27 -0.43
CA ALA A 421 1.98 -20.99 -1.70
C ALA A 421 2.87 -19.75 -1.55
N GLY A 422 4.09 -19.76 -2.09
CA GLY A 422 4.94 -18.58 -2.03
C GLY A 422 6.12 -18.58 -2.98
N LYS A 423 6.80 -17.43 -3.06
CA LYS A 423 8.03 -17.25 -3.83
C LYS A 423 8.96 -16.29 -3.11
N THR A 424 10.21 -16.71 -2.92
CA THR A 424 11.28 -15.82 -2.46
C THR A 424 11.82 -14.96 -3.60
N GLY A 425 12.25 -13.75 -3.26
CA GLY A 425 13.06 -12.88 -4.08
C GLY A 425 14.31 -12.45 -3.34
N THR A 426 15.40 -12.40 -4.08
CA THR A 426 16.65 -11.76 -3.68
C THR A 426 16.99 -10.81 -4.81
N ALA A 427 17.04 -9.51 -4.54
CA ALA A 427 17.33 -8.49 -5.54
C ALA A 427 18.68 -7.87 -5.23
N GLU A 428 19.65 -8.06 -6.12
CA GLU A 428 20.99 -7.49 -5.98
C GLU A 428 20.90 -5.97 -6.09
N THR A 429 21.67 -5.25 -5.28
CA THR A 429 21.62 -3.78 -5.23
C THR A 429 22.85 -3.17 -5.89
N ALA A 430 24.01 -3.28 -5.25
CA ALA A 430 25.30 -2.92 -5.80
C ALA A 430 26.36 -3.97 -5.41
N PRO A 431 27.46 -4.09 -6.16
CA PRO A 431 28.54 -5.00 -5.80
C PRO A 431 29.00 -4.80 -4.34
N GLY A 432 29.05 -5.88 -3.57
CA GLY A 432 29.44 -5.86 -2.15
C GLY A 432 28.38 -5.34 -1.18
N GLN A 433 27.19 -4.96 -1.66
CA GLN A 433 26.05 -4.60 -0.81
C GLN A 433 25.11 -5.81 -0.62
N ALA A 434 24.48 -5.87 0.55
CA ALA A 434 23.46 -6.88 0.79
C ALA A 434 22.31 -6.75 -0.23
N ALA A 435 21.71 -7.87 -0.60
CA ALA A 435 20.54 -7.89 -1.45
C ALA A 435 19.28 -7.44 -0.67
N HIS A 436 18.29 -6.95 -1.40
CA HIS A 436 16.92 -6.86 -0.89
C HIS A 436 16.33 -8.26 -0.75
N ALA A 437 15.64 -8.51 0.36
CA ALA A 437 14.96 -9.77 0.61
C ALA A 437 13.45 -9.57 0.42
N TRP A 438 12.87 -10.43 -0.41
CA TRP A 438 11.45 -10.43 -0.73
C TRP A 438 10.82 -11.80 -0.47
N PHE A 439 9.57 -11.79 -0.07
CA PHE A 439 8.74 -12.98 -0.12
C PHE A 439 7.30 -12.59 -0.42
N ILE A 440 6.72 -13.20 -1.47
CA ILE A 440 5.29 -13.13 -1.73
C ILE A 440 4.66 -14.48 -1.45
N SER A 441 3.46 -14.50 -0.88
CA SER A 441 2.78 -15.74 -0.51
C SER A 441 1.29 -15.57 -0.36
N PHE A 442 0.57 -16.68 -0.29
CA PHE A 442 -0.83 -16.71 0.11
C PHE A 442 -1.18 -18.05 0.76
N ALA A 443 -2.21 -18.01 1.61
CA ALA A 443 -2.68 -19.18 2.34
C ALA A 443 -4.17 -19.09 2.76
N PRO A 444 -4.82 -20.24 3.01
CA PRO A 444 -4.47 -21.57 2.50
C PRO A 444 -4.42 -21.59 0.97
N ALA A 445 -3.55 -22.38 0.34
CA ALA A 445 -3.39 -22.36 -1.12
C ALA A 445 -4.64 -22.84 -1.89
N ASP A 446 -5.45 -23.69 -1.27
CA ASP A 446 -6.68 -24.27 -1.82
C ASP A 446 -7.93 -23.38 -1.62
N ASN A 447 -7.95 -22.58 -0.56
CA ASN A 447 -9.00 -21.59 -0.30
C ASN A 447 -8.40 -20.31 0.29
N PRO A 448 -7.73 -19.47 -0.52
CA PRO A 448 -6.95 -18.36 -0.01
C PRO A 448 -7.76 -17.30 0.72
N ARG A 449 -7.26 -16.89 1.89
CA ARG A 449 -7.88 -15.87 2.74
C ARG A 449 -6.97 -14.67 2.97
N VAL A 450 -5.68 -14.84 2.67
CA VAL A 450 -4.65 -13.82 2.84
C VAL A 450 -3.57 -14.02 1.78
N ALA A 451 -3.18 -12.94 1.13
CA ALA A 451 -1.98 -12.84 0.30
C ALA A 451 -1.05 -11.79 0.90
N VAL A 452 0.24 -12.11 1.04
CA VAL A 452 1.23 -11.29 1.73
C VAL A 452 2.41 -11.00 0.82
N ALA A 453 2.90 -9.76 0.83
CA ALA A 453 4.24 -9.40 0.37
C ALA A 453 5.05 -8.83 1.53
N VAL A 454 6.24 -9.39 1.74
CA VAL A 454 7.23 -8.90 2.70
C VAL A 454 8.46 -8.42 1.92
N PHE A 455 8.87 -7.19 2.21
CA PHE A 455 10.08 -6.56 1.71
C PHE A 455 10.99 -6.20 2.87
N VAL A 456 12.26 -6.57 2.76
CA VAL A 456 13.31 -6.18 3.70
C VAL A 456 14.43 -5.52 2.91
N GLU A 457 14.65 -4.24 3.19
CA GLU A 457 15.64 -3.40 2.53
C GLU A 457 17.06 -3.85 2.93
N SER A 458 18.00 -3.68 2.00
CA SER A 458 19.39 -4.08 2.20
C SER A 458 20.08 -3.22 3.26
N GLY A 459 21.19 -3.75 3.80
CA GLY A 459 22.19 -2.96 4.51
C GLY A 459 21.86 -2.57 5.95
N SER A 460 20.82 -3.14 6.58
CA SER A 460 20.45 -2.75 7.96
C SER A 460 20.87 -3.72 9.07
N ALA A 461 21.29 -4.96 8.77
CA ALA A 461 22.05 -5.84 9.68
C ALA A 461 22.46 -7.16 8.97
N GLY A 462 23.77 -7.42 8.76
CA GLY A 462 24.29 -8.73 8.31
C GLY A 462 24.22 -9.02 6.80
N THR A 463 25.16 -9.85 6.32
CA THR A 463 25.35 -10.22 4.90
C THR A 463 24.37 -11.28 4.40
N ASP A 464 23.66 -11.97 5.30
CA ASP A 464 22.90 -13.20 4.96
C ASP A 464 21.38 -12.97 4.81
N ALA A 465 21.02 -11.79 4.31
CA ALA A 465 19.64 -11.40 4.04
C ALA A 465 19.09 -12.11 2.78
N SER A 466 18.40 -13.25 2.95
CA SER A 466 17.64 -13.85 1.86
C SER A 466 16.14 -13.73 2.10
N GLY A 467 15.35 -13.75 1.01
CA GLY A 467 13.89 -13.83 1.10
C GLY A 467 13.40 -15.03 1.92
N GLY A 468 14.10 -16.16 1.85
CA GLY A 468 13.73 -17.39 2.57
C GLY A 468 14.06 -17.37 4.06
N THR A 469 15.13 -16.70 4.47
CA THR A 469 15.57 -16.69 5.88
C THR A 469 14.96 -15.55 6.70
N VAL A 470 14.58 -14.43 6.07
CA VAL A 470 14.09 -13.25 6.79
C VAL A 470 12.65 -12.91 6.43
N ALA A 471 12.30 -12.85 5.14
CA ALA A 471 10.98 -12.40 4.72
C ALA A 471 9.91 -13.50 4.86
N ALA A 472 10.25 -14.76 4.58
CA ALA A 472 9.32 -15.90 4.66
C ALA A 472 8.78 -16.18 6.08
N PRO A 473 9.59 -16.16 7.16
CA PRO A 473 9.07 -16.29 8.53
C PRO A 473 8.08 -15.17 8.91
N ILE A 474 8.36 -13.92 8.53
CA ILE A 474 7.45 -12.79 8.79
C ILE A 474 6.11 -13.04 8.09
N ALA A 475 6.14 -13.46 6.83
CA ALA A 475 4.92 -13.77 6.08
C ALA A 475 4.13 -14.92 6.72
N ARG A 476 4.81 -15.98 7.18
CA ARG A 476 4.20 -17.10 7.91
C ARG A 476 3.40 -16.60 9.12
N ASP A 477 4.01 -15.76 9.95
CA ASP A 477 3.42 -15.32 11.20
C ASP A 477 2.24 -14.35 10.95
N VAL A 478 2.33 -13.52 9.91
CA VAL A 478 1.22 -12.68 9.44
C VAL A 478 0.06 -13.52 8.89
N MET A 479 0.34 -14.51 8.03
CA MET A 479 -0.69 -15.41 7.53
C MET A 479 -1.35 -16.17 8.68
N GLN A 480 -0.57 -16.67 9.65
CA GLN A 480 -1.11 -17.34 10.82
C GLN A 480 -2.02 -16.43 11.64
N ALA A 481 -1.66 -15.16 11.82
CA ALA A 481 -2.45 -14.18 12.55
C ALA A 481 -3.80 -13.89 11.87
N VAL A 482 -3.83 -13.84 10.54
CA VAL A 482 -5.08 -13.64 9.80
C VAL A 482 -5.98 -14.88 9.85
N LEU A 483 -5.38 -16.07 9.81
CA LEU A 483 -6.10 -17.35 9.74
C LEU A 483 -6.58 -17.89 11.10
N LYS A 484 -5.93 -17.49 12.20
CA LYS A 484 -6.42 -17.75 13.57
C LYS A 484 -7.60 -16.82 13.86
N LYS A 485 -8.81 -17.25 13.50
CA LYS A 485 -10.07 -16.66 13.96
C LYS A 485 -10.84 -17.65 14.81
#